data_AF-W7J4Y5-F1
#
_entry.id   AF-W7J4Y5-F1
#
_cell.length_a   1.000
_cell.length_b   1.000
_cell.length_c   1.000
_cell.angle_alpha   90.00
_cell.angle_beta   90.00
_cell.angle_gamma   90.00
#
_symmetry.space_group_name_H-M   'P 1'
#
loop_
_entity.id
_entity.type
_entity.pdbx_description
1 polymer ?
#
loop_
_entity_poly.entity_id
_entity_poly.type
_entity_poly.pdbx_seq_one_letter_code
_entity_poly.pdbx_strand_id
1 'polypeptide(L)'
;MSFRRTTTALVAGALSVAAAITTAPTASAGTVHEICADSLYVRTQPAGVIIGTLFRGEHFELSRYSEKGWAEGYAMGHVNQRGWVQGGWFC
;
A
#
# COMPACT_ATOMS: atom_id res chain seq x y z
N MET A 1 -63.43 -26.46 26.05
CA MET A 1 -62.13 -26.70 25.38
C MET A 1 -62.28 -26.43 23.90
N SER A 2 -61.58 -25.45 23.34
CA SER A 2 -61.46 -25.30 21.88
C SER A 2 -60.12 -24.63 21.57
N PHE A 3 -59.20 -25.39 20.98
CA PHE A 3 -57.91 -24.89 20.48
C PHE A 3 -57.99 -24.84 18.96
N ARG A 4 -57.97 -23.62 18.40
CA ARG A 4 -57.83 -23.42 16.95
C ARG A 4 -56.35 -23.55 16.59
N ARG A 5 -56.02 -24.51 15.73
CA ARG A 5 -54.70 -24.62 15.10
C ARG A 5 -54.73 -23.86 13.78
N THR A 6 -53.96 -22.80 13.69
CA THR A 6 -53.75 -22.05 12.45
C THR A 6 -52.39 -22.47 11.90
N THR A 7 -52.40 -23.24 10.81
CA THR A 7 -51.20 -23.74 10.13
C THR A 7 -50.61 -22.62 9.28
N THR A 8 -49.42 -22.12 9.63
CA THR A 8 -48.71 -21.09 8.86
C THR A 8 -47.84 -21.74 7.79
N ALA A 9 -48.10 -21.43 6.52
CA ALA A 9 -47.31 -21.90 5.39
C ALA A 9 -46.03 -21.06 5.26
N LEU A 10 -44.87 -21.72 5.19
CA LEU A 10 -43.56 -21.11 4.98
C LEU A 10 -43.30 -20.96 3.48
N VAL A 11 -43.18 -19.72 2.99
CA VAL A 11 -42.70 -19.42 1.64
C VAL A 11 -41.18 -19.32 1.68
N ALA A 12 -40.48 -20.27 1.07
CA ALA A 12 -39.03 -20.26 0.92
C ALA A 12 -38.65 -19.39 -0.30
N GLY A 13 -38.15 -18.18 -0.05
CA GLY A 13 -37.54 -17.32 -1.08
C GLY A 13 -36.07 -17.63 -1.24
N ALA A 14 -35.64 -18.04 -2.44
CA ALA A 14 -34.23 -18.24 -2.77
C ALA A 14 -33.55 -16.88 -3.02
N LEU A 15 -32.57 -16.52 -2.18
CA LEU A 15 -31.72 -15.35 -2.39
C LEU A 15 -30.51 -15.74 -3.25
N SER A 16 -30.49 -15.28 -4.50
CA SER A 16 -29.31 -15.36 -5.36
C SER A 16 -28.37 -14.18 -5.04
N VAL A 17 -27.26 -14.44 -4.35
CA VAL A 17 -26.21 -13.45 -4.11
C VAL A 17 -25.29 -13.41 -5.34
N ALA A 18 -25.42 -12.38 -6.17
CA ALA A 18 -24.44 -12.10 -7.21
C ALA A 18 -23.18 -11.50 -6.55
N ALA A 19 -22.08 -12.25 -6.55
CA ALA A 19 -20.79 -11.76 -6.08
C ALA A 19 -20.21 -10.78 -7.11
N ALA A 20 -20.11 -9.50 -6.75
CA ALA A 20 -19.39 -8.51 -7.54
C ALA A 20 -17.89 -8.79 -7.44
N ILE A 21 -17.27 -9.17 -8.55
CA ILE A 21 -15.82 -9.27 -8.67
C ILE A 21 -15.24 -7.86 -8.87
N THR A 22 -14.77 -7.23 -7.79
CA THR A 22 -13.97 -6.01 -7.89
C THR A 22 -12.58 -6.37 -8.39
N THR A 23 -12.17 -5.83 -9.54
CA THR A 23 -10.81 -5.96 -10.04
C THR A 23 -9.86 -5.22 -9.09
N ALA A 24 -8.89 -5.93 -8.52
CA ALA A 24 -7.84 -5.30 -7.73
C ALA A 24 -7.00 -4.37 -8.63
N PRO A 25 -6.56 -3.20 -8.15
CA PRO A 25 -5.65 -2.36 -8.92
C PRO A 25 -4.36 -3.14 -9.23
N THR A 26 -3.86 -3.02 -10.46
CA THR A 26 -2.56 -3.56 -10.83
C THR A 26 -1.49 -2.87 -9.98
N ALA A 27 -0.77 -3.65 -9.17
CA ALA A 27 0.42 -3.18 -8.50
C ALA A 27 1.52 -2.98 -9.55
N SER A 28 1.88 -1.73 -9.82
CA SER A 28 3.12 -1.42 -10.54
C SER A 28 4.26 -1.53 -9.54
N ALA A 29 5.08 -2.57 -9.65
CA ALA A 29 6.35 -2.63 -8.94
C ALA A 29 7.26 -1.54 -9.54
N GLY A 30 7.76 -0.65 -8.69
CA GLY A 30 8.81 0.29 -9.04
C GLY A 30 10.15 -0.41 -9.29
N THR A 31 11.13 0.33 -9.80
CA THR A 31 12.50 -0.18 -9.92
C THR A 31 13.15 -0.20 -8.54
N VAL A 32 13.65 -1.36 -8.11
CA VAL A 32 14.37 -1.48 -6.84
C VAL A 32 15.83 -1.05 -7.03
N HIS A 33 16.27 -0.11 -6.20
CA HIS A 33 17.63 0.41 -6.16
C HIS A 33 18.28 0.12 -4.82
N GLU A 34 19.59 -0.16 -4.81
CA GLU A 34 20.37 -0.23 -3.58
C GLU A 34 20.80 1.18 -3.15
N ILE A 35 20.84 1.43 -1.84
CA ILE A 35 21.31 2.70 -1.27
C ILE A 35 22.84 2.70 -1.19
N CYS A 36 23.46 3.68 -1.85
CA CYS A 36 24.92 3.89 -1.87
C CYS A 36 25.39 4.82 -0.74
N ALA A 37 24.51 5.70 -0.24
CA ALA A 37 24.80 6.62 0.86
C ALA A 37 24.94 5.89 2.21
N ASP A 38 25.85 6.34 3.09
CA ASP A 38 25.96 5.80 4.45
C ASP A 38 24.67 6.00 5.25
N SER A 39 24.00 7.14 5.07
CA SER A 39 22.69 7.45 5.65
C SER A 39 21.87 8.32 4.70
N LEU A 40 20.61 7.95 4.48
CA LEU A 40 19.66 8.64 3.61
C LEU A 40 18.31 8.81 4.32
N TYR A 41 17.90 10.05 4.52
CA TYR A 41 16.64 10.34 5.24
C TYR A 41 15.41 10.08 4.37
N VAL A 42 14.47 9.31 4.90
CA VAL A 42 13.13 9.13 4.36
C VAL A 42 12.21 10.18 4.95
N ARG A 43 11.42 10.85 4.11
CA ARG A 43 10.55 11.97 4.50
C ARG A 43 9.11 11.75 4.08
N THR A 44 8.17 12.43 4.74
CA THR A 44 6.73 12.38 4.39
C THR A 44 6.43 12.97 3.01
N GLN A 45 7.19 14.00 2.62
CA GLN A 45 7.05 14.78 1.39
C GLN A 45 8.44 15.30 0.98
N PRO A 46 8.63 15.82 -0.26
CA PRO A 46 9.85 16.52 -0.63
C PRO A 46 10.21 17.60 0.40
N ALA A 47 11.41 17.52 0.98
CA ALA A 47 11.87 18.40 2.07
C ALA A 47 10.97 18.45 3.34
N GLY A 48 10.05 17.49 3.50
CA GLY A 48 9.15 17.40 4.66
C GLY A 48 9.81 16.79 5.91
N VAL A 49 8.98 16.37 6.86
CA VAL A 49 9.43 15.75 8.12
C VAL A 49 10.14 14.43 7.85
N ILE A 50 11.25 14.19 8.56
CA ILE A 50 11.99 12.92 8.51
C ILE A 50 11.20 11.87 9.28
N ILE A 51 10.93 10.73 8.64
CA ILE A 51 10.16 9.59 9.18
C ILE A 51 11.00 8.32 9.29
N GLY A 52 12.25 8.36 8.85
CA GLY A 52 13.15 7.22 8.90
C GLY A 52 14.49 7.53 8.26
N THR A 53 15.41 6.57 8.36
CA THR A 53 16.72 6.62 7.71
C THR A 53 16.98 5.28 7.05
N LEU A 54 17.41 5.32 5.80
CA LEU A 54 17.98 4.20 5.09
C LEU A 54 19.50 4.24 5.19
N PHE A 55 20.13 3.08 5.21
CA PHE A 55 21.57 2.90 5.30
C PHE A 55 22.12 2.22 4.05
N ARG A 56 23.44 2.27 3.88
CA ARG A 56 24.12 1.62 2.75
C ARG A 56 23.76 0.13 2.68
N GLY A 57 23.46 -0.36 1.48
CA GLY A 57 23.07 -1.75 1.22
C GLY A 57 21.58 -2.04 1.44
N GLU A 58 20.81 -1.08 1.96
CA GLU A 58 19.36 -1.19 1.98
C GLU A 58 18.77 -0.88 0.60
N HIS A 59 17.47 -1.12 0.44
CA HIS A 59 16.81 -1.06 -0.87
C HIS A 59 15.68 -0.04 -0.87
N PHE A 60 15.49 0.61 -2.01
CA PHE A 60 14.41 1.57 -2.23
C PHE A 60 13.73 1.26 -3.56
N GLU A 61 12.43 0.97 -3.49
CA GLU A 61 11.62 0.75 -4.68
C GLU A 61 11.13 2.10 -5.22
N LEU A 62 11.81 2.61 -6.23
CA LEU A 62 11.51 3.88 -6.87
C LEU A 62 10.23 3.79 -7.71
N SER A 63 9.22 4.58 -7.33
CA SER A 63 7.98 4.72 -8.09
C SER A 63 8.01 5.89 -9.06
N ARG A 64 8.51 7.06 -8.63
CA ARG A 64 8.63 8.24 -9.49
C ARG A 64 9.62 9.26 -8.94
N TYR A 65 10.02 10.20 -9.79
CA TYR A 65 10.69 11.43 -9.37
C TYR A 65 9.71 12.62 -9.31
N SER A 66 9.94 13.52 -8.36
CA SER A 66 9.35 14.86 -8.37
C SER A 66 10.11 15.79 -9.32
N GLU A 67 9.47 16.89 -9.71
CA GLU A 67 10.09 17.98 -10.47
C GLU A 67 11.30 18.61 -9.76
N LYS A 68 11.42 18.42 -8.45
CA LYS A 68 12.51 18.95 -7.61
C LYS A 68 13.61 17.92 -7.32
N GLY A 69 13.61 16.78 -8.02
CA GLY A 69 14.67 15.77 -7.90
C GLY A 69 14.56 14.82 -6.70
N TRP A 70 13.41 14.80 -6.01
CA TRP A 70 13.14 13.81 -4.96
C TRP A 70 12.58 12.51 -5.55
N ALA A 71 13.02 11.38 -5.02
CA ALA A 71 12.52 10.05 -5.36
C ALA A 71 11.40 9.66 -4.40
N GLU A 72 10.22 9.34 -4.93
CA GLU A 72 9.14 8.71 -4.17
C GLU A 72 9.17 7.20 -4.38
N GLY A 73 8.93 6.46 -3.31
CA GLY A 73 8.97 5.01 -3.37
C GLY A 73 8.68 4.33 -2.04
N TYR A 74 8.96 3.04 -2.01
CA TYR A 74 8.91 2.23 -0.80
C TYR A 74 10.32 2.01 -0.25
N ALA A 75 10.55 2.46 0.99
CA ALA A 75 11.81 2.31 1.69
C ALA A 75 11.84 0.95 2.39
N MET A 76 12.64 0.01 1.90
CA MET A 76 12.79 -1.34 2.45
C MET A 76 13.89 -1.36 3.50
N GLY A 77 13.78 -2.28 4.48
CA GLY A 77 14.82 -2.45 5.51
C GLY A 77 14.38 -1.84 6.84
N HIS A 78 15.11 -0.87 7.37
CA HIS A 78 14.80 -0.28 8.68
C HIS A 78 13.48 0.50 8.70
N VAL A 79 13.09 1.07 7.56
CA VAL A 79 11.94 1.99 7.49
C VAL A 79 10.64 1.26 7.16
N ASN A 80 10.64 0.34 6.20
CA ASN A 80 9.48 -0.47 5.76
C ASN A 80 8.18 0.34 5.55
N GLN A 81 8.28 1.51 4.92
CA GLN A 81 7.13 2.35 4.58
C GLN A 81 7.41 3.22 3.36
N ARG A 82 6.35 3.77 2.77
CA ARG A 82 6.46 4.72 1.66
C ARG A 82 6.96 6.08 2.13
N GLY A 83 7.74 6.73 1.29
CA GLY A 83 8.21 8.08 1.56
C GLY A 83 9.01 8.66 0.42
N TRP A 84 9.68 9.77 0.74
CA TRP A 84 10.50 10.54 -0.17
C TRP A 84 11.94 10.54 0.29
N VAL A 85 12.86 10.24 -0.62
CA VAL A 85 14.30 10.38 -0.39
C VAL A 85 14.88 11.35 -1.40
N GLN A 86 16.03 11.94 -1.06
CA GLN A 86 16.74 12.77 -2.03
C GLN A 86 17.21 11.88 -3.19
N GLY A 87 17.06 12.34 -4.44
CA GLY A 87 17.53 11.59 -5.60
C GLY A 87 19.06 11.58 -5.71
N GLY A 88 19.59 10.60 -6.44
CA GLY A 88 21.02 10.50 -6.75
C GLY A 88 21.88 9.78 -5.71
N TRP A 89 21.27 9.14 -4.70
CA TRP A 89 21.96 8.37 -3.66
C TRP A 89 21.84 6.85 -3.85
N PHE A 90 21.35 6.45 -5.01
CA PHE A 90 21.21 5.06 -5.43
C PHE A 90 22.48 4.58 -6.12
N CYS A 91 22.73 3.29 -5.95
CA CYS A 91 23.48 2.51 -6.92
C CYS A 91 22.49 2.09 -8.06
#